data_AF-W7JTX2-F1
#
_entry.id   AF-W7JTX2-F1
#
_cell.length_a   1.000
_cell.length_b   1.000
_cell.length_c   1.000
_cell.angle_alpha   90.00
_cell.angle_beta   90.00
_cell.angle_gamma   90.00
#
_symmetry.space_group_name_H-M   'P 1'
#
loop_
_entity.id
_entity.type
_entity.pdbx_description
1 polymer ?
#
loop_
_entity_poly.entity_id
_entity_poly.type
_entity_poly.pdbx_seq_one_letter_code
_entity_poly.pdbx_strand_id
1 'polypeptide(L)'
;MLLSRNKKIDMLYCVDINKKACECIKNLTYENKIFNVEIIRNNLFNNIRRCELFDIVLFNPPYVITGPDEMNKTDLTASYAGGKYGREIIMKFLLDIHNYLSNKGVIYLLLEKSNIPQEILNCEHFFTLYFLLHLKYIISY
;
A
#
# COMPACT_ATOMS: atom_id res chain seq x y z
N MET A 1 25.01 -1.43 -2.65
CA MET A 1 25.39 -0.20 -3.36
C MET A 1 24.12 0.52 -3.86
N LEU A 2 23.41 1.27 -2.99
CA LEU A 2 22.20 2.04 -3.34
C LEU A 2 22.03 3.32 -2.49
N LEU A 3 23.13 3.98 -2.09
CA LEU A 3 23.08 5.21 -1.28
C LEU A 3 23.81 6.40 -1.92
N SER A 4 24.04 6.41 -3.23
CA SER A 4 24.82 7.48 -3.88
C SER A 4 24.02 8.59 -4.56
N ARG A 5 22.71 8.71 -4.32
CA ARG A 5 21.94 9.87 -4.80
C ARG A 5 21.00 10.37 -3.72
N ASN A 6 21.27 11.59 -3.23
CA ASN A 6 20.33 12.40 -2.46
C ASN A 6 19.13 12.74 -3.35
N LYS A 7 18.26 11.76 -3.57
CA LYS A 7 16.96 12.00 -4.19
C LYS A 7 16.08 12.63 -3.12
N LYS A 8 15.67 13.87 -3.37
CA LYS A 8 14.66 14.55 -2.57
C LYS A 8 13.32 13.92 -2.91
N ILE A 9 12.57 13.51 -1.89
CA ILE A 9 11.15 13.19 -2.03
C ILE A 9 10.44 14.55 -2.07
N ASP A 10 9.68 14.84 -3.13
CA ASP A 10 8.96 16.11 -3.23
C ASP A 10 7.76 16.14 -2.29
N MET A 11 6.96 15.07 -2.30
CA MET A 11 5.77 14.93 -1.47
C MET A 11 5.59 13.48 -1.02
N LEU A 12 5.25 13.28 0.26
CA LEU A 12 4.90 11.99 0.84
C LEU A 12 3.42 11.96 1.21
N TYR A 13 2.69 10.95 0.76
CA TYR A 13 1.32 10.72 1.20
C TYR A 13 1.26 9.47 2.07
N CYS A 14 0.70 9.59 3.27
CA CYS A 14 0.49 8.49 4.19
C CYS A 14 -1.01 8.29 4.36
N VAL A 15 -1.50 7.10 3.99
CA VAL A 15 -2.92 6.75 4.09
C VAL A 15 -3.07 5.58 5.04
N ASP A 16 -3.94 5.73 6.04
CA ASP A 16 -4.27 4.65 6.98
C ASP A 16 -5.74 4.75 7.41
N ILE A 17 -6.39 3.61 7.61
CA ILE A 17 -7.79 3.58 8.09
C ILE A 17 -7.89 3.87 9.59
N ASN A 18 -6.81 3.57 10.33
CA ASN A 18 -6.71 3.69 11.76
C ASN A 18 -6.33 5.12 12.16
N LYS A 19 -7.20 5.76 12.94
CA LYS A 19 -7.00 7.11 13.45
C LYS A 19 -5.72 7.24 14.28
N LYS A 20 -5.41 6.24 15.12
CA LYS A 20 -4.22 6.26 15.98
C LYS A 20 -2.93 6.15 15.17
N ALA A 21 -2.95 5.41 14.06
CA ALA A 21 -1.82 5.33 13.14
C ALA A 21 -1.56 6.69 12.48
N CYS A 22 -2.61 7.37 12.00
CA CYS A 22 -2.50 8.73 11.46
C CYS A 22 -1.97 9.73 12.50
N GLU A 23 -2.47 9.69 13.73
CA GLU A 23 -2.00 10.53 14.84
C GLU A 23 -0.52 10.24 15.17
N CYS A 24 -0.11 8.97 15.14
CA CYS A 24 1.28 8.57 15.34
C CYS A 24 2.21 9.13 14.25
N ILE A 25 1.85 9.01 12.98
CA ILE A 25 2.65 9.56 11.85
C ILE A 25 2.73 11.08 11.96
N LYS A 26 1.65 11.75 12.38
CA LYS A 26 1.64 13.21 12.57
C LYS A 26 2.65 13.65 13.63
N ASN A 27 2.71 12.97 14.75
CA ASN A 27 3.67 13.26 15.81
C ASN A 27 5.11 12.97 15.34
N LEU A 28 5.32 11.80 14.71
CA LEU A 28 6.64 11.38 14.21
C LEU A 28 7.21 12.38 13.19
N THR A 29 6.39 12.81 12.24
CA THR A 29 6.81 13.76 11.19
C THR A 29 7.09 15.15 11.76
N TYR A 30 6.29 15.59 12.74
CA TYR A 30 6.55 16.83 13.48
C TYR A 30 7.88 16.80 14.24
N GLU A 31 8.13 15.75 15.02
CA GLU A 31 9.37 15.58 15.80
C GLU A 31 10.62 15.52 14.91
N ASN A 32 10.50 14.91 13.72
CA ASN A 32 11.59 14.78 12.75
C ASN A 32 11.68 15.94 11.75
N LYS A 33 10.85 16.98 11.89
CA LYS A 33 10.82 18.17 11.01
C LYS A 33 10.63 17.81 9.52
N ILE A 34 9.78 16.82 9.26
CA ILE A 34 9.37 16.42 7.91
C ILE A 34 8.06 17.15 7.58
N PHE A 35 8.12 18.11 6.66
CA PHE A 35 6.99 19.01 6.38
C PHE A 35 6.24 18.69 5.09
N ASN A 36 6.85 17.95 4.17
CA ASN A 36 6.27 17.58 2.88
C ASN A 36 5.52 16.24 2.98
N VAL A 37 4.60 16.17 3.92
CA VAL A 37 3.81 14.97 4.21
C VAL A 37 2.33 15.30 4.35
N GLU A 38 1.49 14.55 3.65
CA GLU A 38 0.03 14.58 3.79
C GLU A 38 -0.43 13.29 4.43
N ILE A 39 -1.16 13.42 5.54
CA ILE A 39 -1.65 12.27 6.32
C ILE A 39 -3.16 12.22 6.16
N ILE A 40 -3.66 11.16 5.53
CA ILE A 40 -5.06 11.02 5.16
C ILE A 40 -5.62 9.79 5.87
N ARG A 41 -6.59 10.01 6.76
CA ARG A 41 -7.35 8.90 7.35
C ARG A 41 -8.38 8.41 6.34
N ASN A 42 -8.17 7.25 5.74
CA ASN A 42 -9.05 6.74 4.70
C ASN A 42 -8.96 5.22 4.52
N ASN A 43 -9.97 4.62 3.89
CA ASN A 43 -9.92 3.23 3.45
C ASN A 43 -9.36 3.17 2.01
N LEU A 44 -8.10 2.77 1.88
CA LEU A 44 -7.38 2.73 0.60
C LEU A 44 -7.57 4.06 -0.16
N PHE A 45 -8.13 4.01 -1.38
CA PHE A 45 -8.31 5.16 -2.25
C PHE A 45 -9.73 5.77 -2.20
N ASN A 46 -10.57 5.39 -1.23
CA ASN A 46 -11.95 5.85 -1.17
C ASN A 46 -12.05 7.40 -1.20
N ASN A 47 -12.83 7.96 -2.11
CA ASN A 47 -12.96 9.42 -2.28
C ASN A 47 -11.63 10.16 -2.58
N ILE A 48 -10.55 9.46 -2.92
CA ILE A 48 -9.35 10.08 -3.46
C ILE A 48 -9.55 10.23 -4.96
N ARG A 49 -9.55 11.48 -5.43
CA ARG A 49 -9.61 11.78 -6.87
C ARG A 49 -8.45 11.07 -7.58
N ARG A 50 -8.75 10.35 -8.65
CA ARG A 50 -7.74 9.72 -9.52
C ARG A 50 -6.70 10.74 -9.97
N CYS A 51 -5.43 10.37 -9.92
CA CYS A 51 -4.32 11.27 -10.20
C CYS A 51 -3.08 10.47 -10.59
N GLU A 52 -2.57 10.61 -11.81
CA GLU A 52 -1.40 9.83 -12.27
C GLU A 52 -0.07 10.44 -11.77
N LEU A 53 0.09 10.54 -10.45
CA LEU A 53 1.15 11.34 -9.80
C LEU A 53 2.15 10.53 -8.99
N PHE A 54 1.83 9.30 -8.57
CA PHE A 54 2.72 8.55 -7.68
C PHE A 54 3.81 7.80 -8.44
N ASP A 55 5.05 8.25 -8.30
CA ASP A 55 6.23 7.57 -8.83
C ASP A 55 6.61 6.32 -8.02
N ILE A 56 6.33 6.34 -6.71
CA ILE A 56 6.60 5.23 -5.80
C ILE A 56 5.40 5.04 -4.89
N VAL A 57 4.88 3.82 -4.84
CA VAL A 57 3.86 3.40 -3.88
C VAL A 57 4.42 2.27 -3.05
N LEU A 58 4.35 2.42 -1.73
CA LEU A 58 4.73 1.40 -0.76
C LEU A 58 3.48 0.92 -0.06
N PHE A 59 3.23 -0.39 -0.06
CA PHE A 59 2.12 -0.95 0.69
C PHE A 59 2.56 -2.19 1.46
N ASN A 60 2.50 -2.08 2.79
CA ASN A 60 2.54 -3.21 3.70
C ASN A 60 1.08 -3.54 4.09
N PRO A 61 0.39 -4.41 3.36
CA PRO A 61 -1.03 -4.65 3.53
C PRO A 61 -1.31 -5.50 4.77
N PRO A 62 -2.57 -5.58 5.23
CA PRO A 62 -2.98 -6.68 6.10
C PRO A 62 -2.99 -7.98 5.30
N TYR A 63 -1.97 -8.83 5.51
CA TYR A 63 -1.71 -10.05 4.73
C TYR A 63 -2.03 -11.35 5.48
N VAL A 64 -2.54 -11.28 6.71
CA VAL A 64 -2.79 -12.46 7.56
C VAL A 64 -4.14 -13.07 7.21
N ILE A 65 -4.21 -14.40 7.15
CA ILE A 65 -5.47 -15.13 6.98
C ILE A 65 -6.34 -14.91 8.23
N THR A 66 -7.51 -14.33 8.04
CA THR A 66 -8.45 -14.03 9.13
C THR A 66 -9.88 -14.38 8.77
N GLY A 67 -10.72 -14.56 9.79
CA GLY A 67 -12.14 -14.79 9.62
C GLY A 67 -12.94 -13.50 9.35
N PRO A 68 -14.20 -13.61 8.90
CA PRO A 68 -15.06 -12.45 8.66
C PRO A 68 -15.24 -11.52 9.87
N ASP A 69 -15.20 -12.06 11.09
CA ASP A 69 -15.39 -11.29 12.33
C ASP A 69 -14.27 -10.27 12.59
N GLU A 70 -13.09 -10.51 12.02
CA GLU A 70 -11.91 -9.65 12.10
C GLU A 70 -11.82 -8.66 10.93
N MET A 71 -12.67 -8.82 9.91
CA MET A 71 -12.66 -7.92 8.75
C MET A 71 -13.37 -6.59 9.05
N ASN A 72 -13.05 -5.57 8.25
CA ASN A 72 -13.66 -4.24 8.29
C ASN A 72 -13.51 -3.49 9.62
N LYS A 73 -12.54 -3.88 10.45
CA LYS A 73 -12.14 -3.10 11.63
C LYS A 73 -11.30 -1.90 11.18
N THR A 74 -11.21 -0.90 12.05
CA THR A 74 -10.38 0.30 11.82
C THR A 74 -9.39 0.53 12.97
N ASP A 75 -9.20 -0.47 13.82
CA ASP A 75 -8.30 -0.46 14.97
C ASP A 75 -7.02 -1.26 14.64
N LEU A 76 -6.42 -1.89 15.66
CA LEU A 76 -5.22 -2.69 15.46
C LEU A 76 -5.48 -3.92 14.58
N THR A 77 -6.69 -4.48 14.59
CA THR A 77 -7.02 -5.64 13.74
C THR A 77 -6.87 -5.31 12.26
N ALA A 78 -7.10 -4.06 11.86
CA ALA A 78 -6.93 -3.59 10.49
C ALA A 78 -5.48 -3.67 9.98
N SER A 79 -4.48 -3.79 10.87
CA SER A 79 -3.07 -3.89 10.46
C SER A 79 -2.69 -5.27 9.94
N TYR A 80 -3.49 -6.31 10.22
CA TYR A 80 -3.17 -7.69 9.83
C TYR A 80 -4.32 -8.42 9.13
N ALA A 81 -5.59 -8.11 9.43
CA ALA A 81 -6.73 -8.87 8.93
C ALA A 81 -6.92 -8.77 7.41
N GLY A 82 -6.40 -9.76 6.69
CA GLY A 82 -6.39 -9.84 5.23
C GLY A 82 -7.49 -10.72 4.64
N GLY A 83 -8.27 -11.39 5.47
CA GLY A 83 -9.41 -12.23 5.06
C GLY A 83 -8.97 -13.54 4.40
N LYS A 84 -9.73 -13.99 3.41
CA LYS A 84 -9.46 -15.25 2.70
C LYS A 84 -8.08 -15.23 2.03
N TYR A 85 -7.23 -16.20 2.37
CA TYR A 85 -5.81 -16.25 1.97
C TYR A 85 -5.01 -15.01 2.37
N GLY A 86 -5.53 -14.14 3.24
CA GLY A 86 -4.89 -12.90 3.62
C GLY A 86 -4.76 -11.89 2.48
N ARG A 87 -5.58 -11.97 1.43
CA ARG A 87 -5.39 -11.14 0.21
C ARG A 87 -6.57 -10.26 -0.19
N GLU A 88 -7.64 -10.18 0.60
CA GLU A 88 -8.82 -9.40 0.21
C GLU A 88 -8.52 -7.91 0.09
N ILE A 89 -7.75 -7.34 1.02
CA ILE A 89 -7.35 -5.92 0.96
C ILE A 89 -6.30 -5.71 -0.13
N ILE A 90 -5.39 -6.66 -0.32
CA ILE A 90 -4.39 -6.64 -1.40
C ILE A 90 -5.09 -6.54 -2.76
N MET A 91 -6.08 -7.39 -3.02
CA MET A 91 -6.80 -7.38 -4.30
C MET A 91 -7.56 -6.08 -4.51
N LYS A 92 -8.22 -5.52 -3.48
CA LYS A 92 -8.87 -4.19 -3.57
C LYS A 92 -7.88 -3.08 -3.94
N PHE A 93 -6.73 -3.05 -3.28
CA PHE A 93 -5.67 -2.09 -3.58
C PHE A 93 -5.18 -2.23 -5.02
N LEU A 94 -4.87 -3.46 -5.43
CA LEU A 94 -4.29 -3.73 -6.74
C LEU A 94 -5.27 -3.41 -7.88
N LEU A 95 -6.58 -3.59 -7.69
CA LEU A 95 -7.59 -3.23 -8.68
C LEU A 95 -7.65 -1.72 -8.96
N ASP A 96 -7.39 -0.86 -7.97
CA ASP A 96 -7.55 0.59 -8.12
C ASP A 96 -6.24 1.36 -8.35
N ILE A 97 -5.10 0.85 -7.88
CA ILE A 97 -3.85 1.63 -7.78
C ILE A 97 -3.33 2.19 -9.10
N HIS A 98 -3.63 1.54 -10.24
CA HIS A 98 -3.21 2.04 -11.55
C HIS A 98 -3.76 3.43 -11.90
N ASN A 99 -4.90 3.81 -11.33
CA ASN A 99 -5.49 5.14 -11.51
C ASN A 99 -4.71 6.26 -10.80
N TYR A 100 -3.69 5.89 -10.02
CA TYR A 100 -2.94 6.80 -9.15
C TYR A 100 -1.43 6.86 -9.48
N LEU A 101 -0.94 5.92 -10.28
CA LEU A 101 0.48 5.82 -10.60
C LEU A 101 0.86 6.75 -11.74
N SER A 102 2.06 7.32 -11.67
CA SER A 102 2.65 7.99 -12.82
C SER A 102 3.03 6.96 -13.90
N ASN A 103 3.36 7.45 -15.10
CA ASN A 103 3.87 6.61 -16.20
C ASN A 103 5.19 5.88 -15.88
N LYS A 104 5.88 6.26 -14.80
CA LYS A 104 7.11 5.62 -14.30
C LYS A 104 6.91 5.00 -12.92
N GLY A 105 5.64 4.87 -12.50
CA GLY A 105 5.24 4.41 -11.18
C GLY A 105 5.74 3.00 -10.87
N VAL A 106 6.24 2.82 -9.66
CA VAL A 106 6.71 1.53 -9.13
C VAL A 106 5.96 1.23 -7.85
N ILE A 107 5.43 0.01 -7.73
CA ILE A 107 4.78 -0.47 -6.52
C ILE A 107 5.73 -1.43 -5.79
N TYR A 108 5.89 -1.23 -4.49
CA TYR A 108 6.46 -2.22 -3.59
C TYR A 108 5.35 -2.75 -2.68
N LEU A 109 5.08 -4.05 -2.78
CA LEU A 109 4.01 -4.72 -2.05
C LEU A 109 4.59 -5.84 -1.20
N LEU A 110 4.36 -5.82 0.11
CA LEU A 110 4.72 -6.96 0.97
C LEU A 110 3.67 -8.07 0.83
N LEU A 111 4.12 -9.31 0.69
CA LEU A 111 3.27 -10.49 0.60
C LEU A 111 3.83 -11.61 1.50
N GLU A 112 2.95 -12.42 2.04
CA GLU A 112 3.29 -13.72 2.61
C GLU A 112 3.08 -14.85 1.60
N LYS A 113 3.71 -16.00 1.86
CA LYS A 113 3.48 -17.24 1.11
C LYS A 113 2.00 -17.62 1.08
N SER A 114 1.30 -17.39 2.18
CA SER A 114 -0.13 -17.64 2.37
C SER A 114 -1.03 -16.86 1.40
N ASN A 115 -0.54 -15.73 0.85
CA ASN A 115 -1.27 -14.90 -0.11
C ASN A 115 -1.27 -15.48 -1.53
N ILE A 116 -0.49 -16.54 -1.76
CA ILE A 116 -0.31 -17.19 -3.06
C ILE A 116 0.13 -16.17 -4.13
N PRO A 117 1.33 -15.55 -4.00
CA PRO A 117 1.75 -14.46 -4.88
C PRO A 117 1.63 -14.79 -6.37
N GLN A 118 1.96 -16.02 -6.78
CA GLN A 118 1.84 -16.48 -8.18
C GLN A 118 0.43 -16.27 -8.76
N GLU A 119 -0.62 -16.56 -7.98
CA GLU A 119 -1.99 -16.31 -8.44
C GLU A 119 -2.32 -14.82 -8.55
N ILE A 120 -1.79 -14.00 -7.62
CA ILE A 120 -1.96 -12.54 -7.65
C ILE A 120 -1.32 -11.97 -8.92
N LEU A 121 -0.11 -12.43 -9.28
CA LEU A 121 0.61 -11.93 -10.46
C LEU A 121 -0.01 -12.41 -11.78
N ASN A 122 -0.55 -13.64 -11.79
CA ASN A 122 -1.12 -14.25 -13.00
C ASN A 122 -2.57 -13.85 -13.28
N CYS A 123 -3.23 -13.14 -12.37
CA CYS A 123 -4.60 -12.71 -12.60
C CYS A 123 -4.62 -11.73 -13.79
N GLU A 124 -5.46 -12.00 -14.80
CA GLU A 124 -5.44 -11.35 -16.14
C GLU A 124 -5.51 -9.82 -16.07
N HIS A 125 -6.13 -9.27 -15.03
CA HIS A 125 -6.17 -7.83 -14.76
C HIS A 125 -4.77 -7.23 -14.56
N PHE A 126 -3.81 -8.01 -14.04
CA PHE A 126 -2.45 -7.59 -13.79
C PHE A 126 -1.49 -7.85 -14.94
N PHE A 127 -1.79 -8.78 -15.84
CA PHE A 127 -0.88 -9.12 -16.95
C PHE A 127 -0.64 -7.93 -17.90
N THR A 128 -1.68 -7.09 -18.10
CA THR A 128 -1.56 -5.84 -18.87
C THR A 128 -0.96 -4.70 -18.04
N LEU A 129 -1.21 -4.68 -16.73
CA LEU A 129 -0.66 -3.71 -15.78
C LEU A 129 0.85 -3.93 -15.52
N TYR A 130 1.34 -5.17 -15.49
CA TYR A 130 2.75 -5.53 -15.25
C TYR A 130 3.68 -5.06 -16.35
N PHE A 131 3.18 -4.96 -17.59
CA PHE A 131 3.93 -4.37 -18.70
C PHE A 131 4.13 -2.85 -18.53
N LEU A 132 3.30 -2.21 -17.71
CA LEU A 132 3.38 -0.78 -17.37
C LEU A 132 3.96 -0.53 -15.96
N LEU A 133 3.91 -1.50 -15.05
CA LEU A 133 4.21 -1.35 -13.62
C LEU A 133 5.29 -2.34 -13.17
N HIS A 134 6.36 -1.82 -12.59
CA HIS A 134 7.38 -2.66 -11.95
C HIS A 134 6.92 -3.02 -10.53
N LEU A 135 6.16 -4.11 -10.36
CA LEU A 135 5.84 -4.63 -9.03
C LEU A 135 7.02 -5.42 -8.45
N LYS A 136 7.55 -4.96 -7.31
CA LYS A 136 8.54 -5.71 -6.53
C LYS A 136 7.89 -6.15 -5.22
N TYR A 137 7.94 -7.45 -4.93
CA TYR A 137 7.45 -8.00 -3.68
C TYR A 137 8.58 -8.60 -2.84
N ILE A 138 8.41 -8.55 -1.53
CA ILE A 138 9.27 -9.21 -0.55
C ILE A 138 8.41 -10.31 0.08
N ILE A 139 8.92 -11.54 0.15
CA ILE A 139 8.26 -12.62 0.88
C ILE A 139 8.82 -12.62 2.30
N SER A 140 7.97 -12.40 3.30
CA SER A 140 8.30 -12.71 4.70
C SER A 140 8.16 -14.22 4.95
N TYR A 141 9.14 -14.78 5.68
CA TYR A 141 9.22 -16.21 6.02
C TYR A 141 8.22 -16.61 7.10
#